data_AF-A0A2G9R4N0-F1
#
_entry.id   AF-A0A2G9R4N0-F1
#
_cell.length_a   1.000
_cell.length_b   1.000
_cell.length_c   1.000
_cell.angle_alpha   90.00
_cell.angle_beta   90.00
_cell.angle_gamma   90.00
#
_symmetry.space_group_name_H-M   'P 1'
#
loop_
_entity.id
_entity.type
_entity.pdbx_description
1 polymer ?
#
loop_
_entity_poly.entity_id
_entity_poly.type
_entity_poly.pdbx_seq_one_letter_code
_entity_poly.pdbx_strand_id
1 'polypeptide(L)'
;MQEIMDFILQEGDVEKSLRAPCFIKVPFLEMAKTSLELANTMPSPRLLKIHLPVHLVPPSFWEKNTKIVYVARNPKDCMVSYYYFQKSDQTLPDPGPFENYFSVFLSGNVSWGSWFDHVIGWWKAKDRHQILYIFYEDMIEDPQREIRKVMTFLEKDLSDEVLQKILQHTSFESMKKNPMVNFSVLPNSVIDQSISPFMRKGT
;
A
#
# COMPACT_ATOMS: atom_id res chain seq x y z
N MET A 1 -4.78 3.18 0.66
CA MET A 1 -4.34 3.27 2.06
C MET A 1 -3.22 4.29 2.27
N GLN A 2 -2.06 4.16 1.61
CA GLN A 2 -0.97 5.16 1.75
C GLN A 2 -1.45 6.59 1.53
N GLU A 3 -2.21 6.83 0.45
CA GLU A 3 -2.76 8.15 0.14
C GLU A 3 -3.79 8.62 1.20
N ILE A 4 -4.62 7.72 1.72
CA ILE A 4 -5.58 8.01 2.81
C ILE A 4 -4.81 8.48 4.05
N MET A 5 -3.78 7.72 4.46
CA MET A 5 -2.98 8.06 5.64
C MET A 5 -2.21 9.36 5.45
N ASP A 6 -1.63 9.61 4.28
CA ASP A 6 -0.95 10.87 3.97
C ASP A 6 -1.93 12.04 4.07
N PHE A 7 -3.11 11.95 3.46
CA PHE A 7 -4.15 12.98 3.58
C PHE A 7 -4.59 13.25 5.03
N ILE A 8 -4.75 12.20 5.84
CA ILE A 8 -5.08 12.34 7.27
C ILE A 8 -3.97 13.08 8.02
N LEU A 9 -2.71 12.73 7.77
CA LEU A 9 -1.55 13.38 8.40
C LEU A 9 -1.36 14.83 7.93
N GLN A 10 -1.78 15.14 6.71
CA GLN A 10 -1.82 16.50 6.17
C GLN A 10 -3.13 17.25 6.46
N GLU A 11 -4.02 16.68 7.28
CA GLU A 11 -5.27 17.31 7.72
C GLU A 11 -6.19 17.74 6.55
N GLY A 12 -6.18 16.98 5.46
CA GLY A 12 -6.99 17.25 4.27
C GLY A 12 -6.39 18.28 3.29
N ASP A 13 -5.14 18.70 3.50
CA ASP A 13 -4.43 19.62 2.62
C ASP A 13 -4.05 18.93 1.29
N VAL A 14 -4.77 19.31 0.23
CA VAL A 14 -4.63 18.73 -1.11
C VAL A 14 -3.28 19.08 -1.73
N GLU A 15 -2.79 20.31 -1.55
CA GLU A 15 -1.51 20.74 -2.10
C GLU A 15 -0.37 19.94 -1.47
N LYS A 16 -0.43 19.74 -0.15
CA LYS A 16 0.53 18.86 0.53
C LYS A 16 0.41 17.42 0.06
N SER A 17 -0.78 16.88 -0.23
CA SER A 17 -0.87 15.52 -0.78
C SER A 17 -0.26 15.40 -2.19
N LEU A 18 -0.27 16.48 -2.97
CA LEU A 18 0.32 16.50 -4.32
C LEU A 18 1.80 16.89 -4.35
N ARG A 19 2.43 17.12 -3.19
CA ARG A 19 3.81 17.63 -3.06
C ARG A 19 4.88 16.78 -3.76
N ALA A 20 4.65 15.48 -3.88
CA ALA A 20 5.60 14.54 -4.45
C ALA A 20 4.91 13.20 -4.81
N PRO A 21 5.55 12.35 -5.64
CA PRO A 21 5.09 11.00 -5.85
C PRO A 21 4.98 10.18 -4.55
N CYS A 22 4.04 9.24 -4.49
CA CYS A 22 3.75 8.48 -3.28
C CYS A 22 4.95 7.71 -2.73
N PHE A 23 5.85 7.21 -3.58
CA PHE A 23 7.07 6.52 -3.17
C PHE A 23 8.15 7.45 -2.60
N ILE A 24 7.97 8.77 -2.71
CA ILE A 24 8.76 9.79 -2.01
C ILE A 24 8.07 10.21 -0.70
N LYS A 25 6.74 10.40 -0.74
CA LYS A 25 5.93 10.74 0.44
C LYS A 25 5.93 9.63 1.50
N VAL A 26 5.93 8.38 1.03
CA VAL A 26 5.87 7.15 1.81
C VAL A 26 6.92 6.17 1.26
N PRO A 27 8.19 6.30 1.67
CA PRO A 27 9.27 5.46 1.17
C PRO A 27 9.00 3.97 1.41
N PHE A 28 9.28 3.16 0.39
CA PHE A 28 9.16 1.71 0.45
C PHE A 28 10.48 1.09 0.91
N LEU A 29 10.57 0.74 2.19
CA LEU A 29 11.87 0.54 2.87
C LEU A 29 12.73 -0.58 2.28
N GLU A 30 12.12 -1.66 1.81
CA GLU A 30 12.85 -2.81 1.26
C GLU A 30 13.15 -2.73 -0.24
N MET A 31 12.64 -1.71 -0.95
CA MET A 31 12.77 -1.65 -2.41
C MET A 31 14.16 -1.20 -2.86
N ALA A 32 14.73 -0.21 -2.18
CA ALA A 32 16.03 0.33 -2.51
C ALA A 32 16.73 0.94 -1.28
N LYS A 33 18.07 0.92 -1.28
CA LYS A 33 18.88 1.57 -0.24
C LYS A 33 18.53 3.06 -0.09
N THR A 34 18.25 3.73 -1.21
CA THR A 34 17.85 5.13 -1.26
C THR A 34 16.53 5.40 -0.54
N SER A 35 15.62 4.41 -0.47
CA SER A 35 14.36 4.55 0.28
C SER A 35 14.59 4.61 1.78
N LEU A 36 15.54 3.84 2.31
CA LEU A 36 15.94 3.91 3.72
C LEU A 36 16.66 5.22 4.04
N GLU A 37 17.57 5.65 3.16
CA GLU A 37 18.27 6.94 3.29
C GLU A 37 17.26 8.10 3.31
N LEU A 38 16.26 8.09 2.42
CA LEU A 38 15.16 9.05 2.42
C LEU A 38 14.35 8.99 3.72
N ALA A 39 13.98 7.80 4.19
CA ALA A 39 13.22 7.64 5.45
C ALA A 39 13.95 8.20 6.69
N ASN A 40 15.29 8.23 6.66
CA ASN A 40 16.11 8.80 7.72
C ASN A 40 16.18 10.32 7.71
N THR A 41 15.91 10.98 6.57
CA THR A 41 15.90 12.45 6.47
C THR A 41 14.51 13.07 6.70
N MET A 42 13.45 12.26 6.71
CA MET A 42 12.07 12.73 6.89
C MET A 42 11.80 13.22 8.33
N PRO A 43 11.09 14.35 8.50
CA PRO A 43 10.62 14.79 9.81
C PRO A 43 9.52 13.87 10.35
N SER A 44 9.29 13.91 11.67
CA SER A 44 8.15 13.23 12.28
C SER A 44 6.85 14.03 12.13
N PRO A 45 5.69 13.38 12.03
CA PRO A 45 5.48 11.92 11.96
C PRO A 45 5.87 11.35 10.58
N ARG A 46 6.58 10.21 10.58
CA ARG A 46 7.00 9.52 9.35
C ARG A 46 5.95 8.50 8.94
N LEU A 47 5.54 8.54 7.67
CA LEU A 47 4.71 7.50 7.05
C LEU A 47 5.62 6.64 6.16
N LEU A 48 5.67 5.34 6.41
CA LEU A 48 6.57 4.39 5.73
C LEU A 48 5.77 3.21 5.19
N LYS A 49 6.27 2.57 4.12
CA LYS A 49 5.65 1.39 3.50
C LYS A 49 6.59 0.19 3.62
N ILE A 50 6.00 -0.97 3.95
CA ILE A 50 6.62 -2.29 3.79
C ILE A 50 5.61 -3.31 3.24
N HIS A 51 6.14 -4.38 2.66
CA HIS A 51 5.51 -5.63 2.23
C HIS A 51 6.22 -6.85 2.85
N LEU A 52 7.09 -6.63 3.85
CA LEU A 52 7.74 -7.73 4.57
C LEU A 52 6.72 -8.57 5.34
N PRO A 53 6.85 -9.91 5.32
CA PRO A 53 6.11 -10.77 6.23
C PRO A 53 6.55 -10.48 7.67
N VAL A 54 5.64 -10.69 8.62
CA VAL A 54 5.82 -10.32 10.04
C VAL A 54 7.15 -10.80 10.65
N HIS A 55 7.64 -11.97 10.25
CA HIS A 55 8.86 -12.58 10.81
C HIS A 55 10.16 -11.98 10.26
N LEU A 56 10.10 -11.18 9.19
CA LEU A 56 11.26 -10.47 8.63
C LEU A 56 11.34 -9.00 9.09
N VAL A 57 10.34 -8.53 9.83
CA VAL A 57 10.36 -7.20 10.44
C VAL A 57 11.34 -7.22 11.63
N PRO A 58 12.27 -6.24 11.72
CA PRO A 58 13.33 -6.28 12.73
C PRO A 58 12.77 -6.17 14.16
N PRO A 59 13.40 -6.80 15.18
CA PRO A 59 12.94 -6.74 16.57
C PRO A 59 12.69 -5.33 17.10
N SER A 60 13.57 -4.39 16.74
CA SER A 60 13.48 -2.98 17.12
C SER A 60 12.20 -2.29 16.65
N PHE A 61 11.56 -2.79 15.59
CA PHE A 61 10.29 -2.27 15.11
C PHE A 61 9.16 -2.51 16.12
N TRP A 62 9.16 -3.67 16.77
CA TRP A 62 8.18 -4.04 17.79
C TRP A 62 8.41 -3.30 19.10
N GLU A 63 9.67 -3.04 19.46
CA GLU A 63 10.05 -2.28 20.67
C GLU A 63 9.59 -0.82 20.64
N LYS A 64 9.51 -0.21 19.44
CA LYS A 64 9.13 1.19 19.27
C LYS A 64 7.62 1.44 19.30
N ASN A 65 6.80 0.38 19.42
CA ASN A 65 5.35 0.44 19.47
C ASN A 65 4.71 1.28 18.33
N THR A 66 5.26 1.15 17.11
CA THR A 66 4.79 1.87 15.91
C THR A 66 3.34 1.50 15.58
N LYS A 67 2.53 2.48 15.14
CA LYS A 67 1.19 2.24 14.60
C LYS A 67 1.27 1.69 13.17
N ILE A 68 0.57 0.60 12.90
CA ILE A 68 0.62 -0.11 11.62
C ILE A 68 -0.79 -0.25 11.06
N VAL A 69 -0.98 0.05 9.78
CA VAL A 69 -2.20 -0.28 9.06
C VAL A 69 -1.88 -1.41 8.09
N TYR A 70 -2.41 -2.59 8.35
CA TYR A 70 -2.24 -3.75 7.48
C TYR A 70 -3.47 -3.90 6.58
N VAL A 71 -3.25 -4.07 5.27
CA VAL A 71 -4.33 -4.28 4.30
C VAL A 71 -4.27 -5.71 3.78
N ALA A 72 -5.31 -6.49 4.07
CA ALA A 72 -5.56 -7.79 3.46
C ALA A 72 -6.53 -7.65 2.28
N ARG A 73 -6.50 -8.62 1.37
CA ARG A 73 -7.40 -8.71 0.24
C ARG A 73 -7.60 -10.17 -0.14
N ASN A 74 -8.74 -10.51 -0.72
CA ASN A 74 -9.02 -11.85 -1.25
C ASN A 74 -7.83 -12.41 -2.06
N PRO A 75 -7.35 -13.64 -1.76
CA PRO A 75 -6.17 -14.21 -2.42
C PRO A 75 -6.32 -14.35 -3.93
N LYS A 76 -7.55 -14.60 -4.42
CA LYS A 76 -7.82 -14.74 -5.86
C LYS A 76 -7.58 -13.42 -6.58
N ASP A 77 -8.07 -12.33 -6.01
CA ASP A 77 -7.90 -10.99 -6.58
C ASP A 77 -6.47 -10.47 -6.40
N CYS A 78 -5.82 -10.80 -5.29
CA CYS A 78 -4.39 -10.57 -5.09
C CYS A 78 -3.56 -11.23 -6.20
N MET A 79 -3.78 -12.51 -6.47
CA MET A 79 -3.06 -13.25 -7.50
C MET A 79 -3.24 -12.62 -8.88
N VAL A 80 -4.48 -12.31 -9.28
CA VAL A 80 -4.75 -11.67 -10.57
C VAL A 80 -4.09 -10.30 -10.64
N SER A 81 -4.20 -9.49 -9.59
CA SER A 81 -3.57 -8.17 -9.54
C SER A 81 -2.05 -8.26 -9.62
N TYR A 82 -1.45 -9.20 -8.90
CA TYR A 82 -0.01 -9.39 -8.82
C TYR A 82 0.56 -9.91 -10.14
N TYR A 83 -0.14 -10.81 -10.84
CA TYR A 83 0.23 -11.24 -12.19
C TYR A 83 0.40 -10.05 -13.16
N TYR A 84 -0.61 -9.18 -13.23
CA TYR A 84 -0.57 -8.03 -14.14
C TYR A 84 0.44 -6.96 -13.70
N PHE A 85 0.66 -6.80 -12.39
CA PHE A 85 1.72 -5.94 -11.87
C PHE A 85 3.11 -6.49 -12.26
N GLN A 86 3.36 -7.78 -12.03
CA GLN A 86 4.62 -8.43 -12.38
C GLN A 86 4.88 -8.37 -13.89
N LYS A 87 3.82 -8.43 -14.70
CA LYS A 87 3.94 -8.30 -16.17
C LYS A 87 4.37 -6.89 -16.62
N SER A 88 3.96 -5.83 -15.91
CA SER A 88 4.37 -4.46 -16.24
C SER A 88 5.65 -4.02 -15.54
N ASP A 89 6.00 -4.61 -14.41
CA ASP A 89 7.23 -4.34 -13.68
C ASP A 89 8.44 -4.99 -14.34
N GLN A 90 9.24 -4.18 -15.02
CA GLN A 90 10.43 -4.62 -15.76
C GLN A 90 11.60 -4.98 -14.84
N THR A 91 11.48 -4.76 -13.53
CA THR A 91 12.49 -5.14 -12.53
C THR A 91 12.24 -6.54 -11.96
N LEU A 92 11.07 -7.13 -12.26
CA LEU A 92 10.69 -8.48 -11.87
C LEU A 92 10.85 -9.46 -13.04
N PRO A 93 11.05 -10.77 -12.77
CA PRO A 93 11.04 -11.77 -13.82
C PRO A 93 9.64 -11.86 -14.47
N ASP A 94 9.59 -12.18 -15.76
CA ASP A 94 8.34 -12.40 -16.49
C ASP A 94 7.47 -13.46 -15.78
N PRO A 95 6.20 -13.18 -15.45
CA PRO A 95 5.32 -14.15 -14.80
C PRO A 95 4.98 -15.36 -15.69
N GLY A 96 5.25 -15.28 -17.00
CA GLY A 96 4.87 -16.31 -17.96
C GLY A 96 3.36 -16.38 -18.20
N PRO A 97 2.83 -17.49 -18.73
CA PRO A 97 1.40 -17.65 -19.01
C PRO A 97 0.54 -17.67 -17.73
N PHE A 98 -0.63 -17.02 -17.79
CA PHE A 98 -1.53 -16.90 -16.64
C PHE A 98 -2.04 -18.27 -16.13
N GLU A 99 -2.21 -19.23 -17.04
CA GLU A 99 -2.69 -20.58 -16.78
C GLU A 99 -1.81 -21.32 -15.76
N ASN A 100 -0.51 -21.03 -15.75
CA ASN A 100 0.46 -21.64 -14.84
C ASN A 100 0.66 -20.81 -13.56
N TYR A 101 0.21 -19.56 -13.56
CA TYR A 101 0.51 -18.60 -12.51
C TYR A 101 -0.14 -18.94 -11.17
N PHE A 102 -1.29 -19.62 -11.19
CA PHE A 102 -1.96 -20.09 -9.98
C PHE A 102 -1.03 -20.95 -9.10
N SER A 103 -0.32 -21.91 -9.70
CA SER A 103 0.61 -22.79 -8.99
C SER A 103 1.83 -22.04 -8.45
N VAL A 104 2.34 -21.06 -9.21
CA VAL A 104 3.46 -20.20 -8.78
C VAL A 104 3.07 -19.37 -7.57
N PHE A 105 1.91 -18.72 -7.61
CA PHE A 105 1.38 -17.92 -6.50
C PHE A 105 1.08 -18.78 -5.26
N LEU A 106 0.42 -19.93 -5.44
CA LEU A 106 0.05 -20.82 -4.34
C LEU A 106 1.26 -21.43 -3.63
N SER A 107 2.33 -21.73 -4.38
CA SER A 107 3.58 -22.23 -3.80
C SER A 107 4.40 -21.15 -3.08
N GLY A 108 4.00 -19.88 -3.15
CA GLY A 108 4.76 -18.77 -2.58
C GLY A 108 6.04 -18.44 -3.35
N ASN A 109 6.20 -18.95 -4.57
CA ASN A 109 7.35 -18.67 -5.45
C ASN A 109 7.17 -17.33 -6.17
N VAL A 110 6.85 -16.30 -5.41
CA VAL A 110 6.63 -14.91 -5.82
C VAL A 110 7.34 -13.98 -4.85
N SER A 111 7.52 -12.70 -5.21
CA SER A 111 8.08 -11.73 -4.27
C SER A 111 7.25 -11.69 -2.98
N TRP A 112 7.95 -11.60 -1.84
CA TRP A 112 7.38 -11.63 -0.48
C TRP A 112 6.73 -12.95 -0.03
N GLY A 113 6.76 -14.00 -0.86
CA GLY A 113 6.47 -15.36 -0.46
C GLY A 113 4.98 -15.74 -0.42
N SER A 114 4.66 -16.71 0.44
CA SER A 114 3.31 -17.27 0.62
C SER A 114 2.32 -16.22 1.11
N TRP A 115 1.25 -15.98 0.34
CA TRP A 115 0.15 -15.10 0.73
C TRP A 115 -0.48 -15.53 2.07
N PHE A 116 -0.64 -16.83 2.29
CA PHE A 116 -1.26 -17.37 3.50
C PHE A 116 -0.41 -17.08 4.74
N ASP A 117 0.90 -17.38 4.67
CA ASP A 117 1.80 -17.14 5.80
C ASP A 117 1.91 -15.65 6.11
N HIS A 118 1.91 -14.81 5.07
CA HIS A 118 1.94 -13.36 5.21
C HIS A 118 0.69 -12.85 5.94
N VAL A 119 -0.51 -13.16 5.42
CA VAL A 119 -1.79 -12.68 5.93
C VAL A 119 -2.08 -13.22 7.34
N ILE A 120 -1.82 -14.52 7.57
CA ILE A 120 -2.03 -15.15 8.89
C ILE A 120 -1.01 -14.62 9.91
N GLY A 121 0.25 -14.41 9.51
CA GLY A 121 1.28 -13.87 10.37
C GLY A 121 0.91 -12.49 10.91
N TRP A 122 0.51 -11.59 10.01
CA TRP A 122 0.05 -10.25 10.38
C TRP A 122 -1.28 -10.26 11.15
N TRP A 123 -2.19 -11.18 10.84
CA TRP A 123 -3.44 -11.35 11.59
C TRP A 123 -3.18 -11.74 13.05
N LYS A 124 -2.26 -12.67 13.31
CA LYS A 124 -1.87 -13.06 14.69
C LYS A 124 -1.14 -11.94 15.42
N ALA A 125 -0.35 -11.14 14.70
CA ALA A 125 0.41 -10.04 15.29
C ALA A 125 -0.49 -8.92 15.84
N LYS A 126 -1.67 -8.71 15.25
CA LYS A 126 -2.59 -7.64 15.65
C LYS A 126 -3.08 -7.76 17.09
N ASP A 127 -3.05 -8.97 17.66
CA ASP A 127 -3.48 -9.21 19.05
C ASP A 127 -2.41 -8.78 20.07
N ARG A 128 -1.19 -8.46 19.62
CA ARG A 128 -0.03 -8.12 20.47
C ARG A 128 0.59 -6.76 20.19
N HIS A 129 0.26 -6.14 19.06
CA HIS A 129 0.87 -4.90 18.59
C HIS A 129 -0.19 -3.94 18.06
N GLN A 130 0.15 -2.65 17.94
CA GLN A 130 -0.75 -1.62 17.41
C GLN A 130 -0.93 -1.78 15.89
N ILE A 131 -1.79 -2.72 15.49
CA ILE A 131 -2.11 -3.00 14.10
C ILE A 131 -3.60 -2.80 13.88
N LEU A 132 -3.96 -1.85 13.02
CA LEU A 132 -5.27 -1.77 12.42
C LEU A 132 -5.30 -2.68 11.19
N TYR A 133 -6.11 -3.73 11.26
CA TYR A 133 -6.27 -4.69 10.17
C TYR A 133 -7.48 -4.31 9.32
N ILE A 134 -7.26 -4.05 8.04
CA ILE A 134 -8.28 -3.60 7.08
C ILE A 134 -8.36 -4.60 5.93
N PHE A 135 -9.58 -4.88 5.47
CA PHE A 135 -9.81 -5.62 4.25
C PHE A 135 -10.04 -4.65 3.08
N TYR A 136 -9.41 -4.92 1.94
CA TYR A 136 -9.57 -4.12 0.73
C TYR A 136 -11.03 -4.08 0.27
N GLU A 137 -11.76 -5.17 0.48
CA GLU A 137 -13.18 -5.30 0.18
C GLU A 137 -14.02 -4.31 1.00
N ASP A 138 -13.72 -4.15 2.29
CA ASP A 138 -14.38 -3.16 3.17
C ASP A 138 -14.11 -1.73 2.69
N MET A 139 -12.91 -1.46 2.16
CA MET A 139 -12.57 -0.15 1.61
C MET A 139 -13.35 0.19 0.34
N ILE A 140 -13.83 -0.80 -0.40
CA ILE A 140 -14.70 -0.60 -1.57
C ILE A 140 -16.15 -0.47 -1.12
N GLU A 141 -16.58 -1.35 -0.22
CA GLU A 141 -17.97 -1.39 0.27
C GLU A 141 -18.36 -0.10 0.98
N ASP A 142 -17.52 0.35 1.94
CA ASP A 142 -17.77 1.55 2.72
C ASP A 142 -16.44 2.29 3.00
N PRO A 143 -15.91 3.03 2.00
CA PRO A 143 -14.68 3.79 2.17
C PRO A 143 -14.77 4.81 3.30
N GLN A 144 -15.96 5.37 3.57
CA GLN A 144 -16.15 6.36 4.62
C GLN A 144 -15.90 5.74 6.01
N ARG A 145 -16.49 4.56 6.26
CA ARG A 145 -16.27 3.78 7.48
C ARG A 145 -14.79 3.44 7.66
N GLU A 146 -14.13 2.95 6.62
CA GLU A 146 -12.72 2.56 6.72
C GLU A 146 -11.80 3.77 6.93
N ILE A 147 -12.06 4.92 6.29
CA ILE A 147 -11.29 6.15 6.54
C ILE A 147 -11.47 6.62 8.00
N ARG A 148 -12.70 6.60 8.53
CA ARG A 148 -12.95 6.97 9.95
C ARG A 148 -12.25 6.03 10.93
N LYS A 149 -12.17 4.72 10.63
CA LYS A 149 -11.36 3.77 11.42
C LYS A 149 -9.88 4.17 11.43
N VAL A 150 -9.32 4.53 10.27
CA VAL A 150 -7.92 4.99 10.17
C VAL A 150 -7.71 6.29 10.93
N MET A 151 -8.61 7.27 10.81
CA MET A 151 -8.57 8.53 11.57
C MET A 151 -8.55 8.28 13.07
N THR A 152 -9.45 7.42 13.56
CA THR A 152 -9.54 7.03 14.98
C THR A 152 -8.24 6.36 15.43
N PHE A 153 -7.74 5.40 14.64
CA PHE A 153 -6.49 4.70 14.95
C PHE A 153 -5.28 5.63 14.97
N LEU A 154 -5.24 6.63 14.11
CA LEU A 154 -4.20 7.66 14.08
C LEU A 154 -4.41 8.77 15.12
N GLU A 155 -5.49 8.73 15.90
CA GLU A 155 -5.88 9.76 16.88
C GLU A 155 -6.00 11.16 16.24
N LYS A 156 -6.59 11.20 15.04
CA LYS A 156 -6.84 12.43 14.29
C LYS A 156 -8.34 12.71 14.26
N ASP A 157 -8.74 13.76 14.97
CA ASP A 157 -10.10 14.30 14.94
C ASP A 157 -10.20 15.32 13.80
N LEU A 158 -10.68 14.86 12.64
CA LEU A 158 -10.86 15.71 11.46
C LEU A 158 -12.34 15.82 11.13
N SER A 159 -12.72 16.97 10.58
CA SER A 159 -14.11 17.27 10.28
C SER A 159 -14.66 16.42 9.11
N ASP A 160 -15.98 16.38 8.99
CA ASP A 160 -16.64 15.69 7.90
C ASP A 160 -16.30 16.30 6.53
N GLU A 161 -16.02 17.60 6.47
CA GLU A 161 -15.53 18.26 5.24
C GLU A 161 -14.17 17.70 4.80
N VAL A 162 -13.26 17.47 5.75
CA VAL A 162 -11.97 16.84 5.46
C VAL A 162 -12.18 15.40 4.99
N LEU A 163 -13.05 14.64 5.66
CA LEU A 163 -13.39 13.28 5.24
C LEU A 163 -13.91 13.21 3.79
N GLN A 164 -14.81 14.12 3.40
CA GLN A 164 -15.32 14.18 2.03
C GLN A 164 -14.21 14.48 1.01
N LYS A 165 -13.25 15.36 1.34
CA LYS A 165 -12.07 15.57 0.49
C LYS A 165 -11.25 14.29 0.32
N ILE A 166 -11.00 13.57 1.42
CA ILE A 166 -10.24 12.31 1.37
C ILE A 166 -10.97 11.30 0.49
N LEU A 167 -12.29 11.13 0.66
CA LEU A 167 -13.11 10.25 -0.17
C LEU A 167 -12.99 10.59 -1.66
N GLN A 168 -13.12 11.87 -2.02
CA GLN A 168 -13.02 12.32 -3.40
C GLN A 168 -11.65 12.04 -4.01
N HIS A 169 -10.57 12.41 -3.31
CA HIS A 169 -9.20 12.32 -3.82
C HIS A 169 -8.64 10.88 -3.80
N THR A 170 -9.16 10.02 -2.93
CA THR A 170 -8.73 8.61 -2.81
C THR A 170 -9.66 7.63 -3.53
N SER A 171 -10.69 8.13 -4.21
CA SER A 171 -11.48 7.32 -5.14
C SER A 171 -10.62 6.75 -6.26
N PHE A 172 -11.00 5.57 -6.78
CA PHE A 172 -10.26 4.90 -7.84
C PHE A 172 -10.06 5.79 -9.07
N GLU A 173 -11.11 6.48 -9.52
CA GLU A 173 -11.05 7.36 -10.70
C GLU A 173 -10.12 8.56 -10.51
N SER A 174 -10.14 9.17 -9.32
CA SER A 174 -9.23 10.27 -8.98
C SER A 174 -7.78 9.79 -8.93
N MET A 175 -7.52 8.69 -8.22
CA MET A 175 -6.18 8.15 -8.06
C MET A 175 -5.59 7.65 -9.40
N LYS A 176 -6.40 7.02 -10.25
CA LYS A 176 -5.96 6.53 -11.57
C LYS A 176 -5.47 7.67 -12.48
N LYS A 177 -6.03 8.87 -12.34
CA LYS A 177 -5.65 10.07 -13.12
C LYS A 177 -4.50 10.87 -12.49
N ASN A 178 -4.12 10.59 -11.24
CA ASN A 178 -3.15 11.37 -10.51
C ASN A 178 -1.71 10.81 -10.70
N PRO A 179 -0.81 11.53 -11.40
CA PRO A 179 0.58 11.10 -11.66
C PRO A 179 1.39 10.84 -10.39
N MET A 180 1.02 11.46 -9.26
CA MET A 180 1.72 11.28 -8.00
C MET A 180 1.45 9.91 -7.36
N VAL A 181 0.39 9.20 -7.75
CA VAL A 181 0.02 7.91 -7.13
C VAL A 181 -0.15 6.76 -8.12
N ASN A 182 -0.35 7.05 -9.41
CA ASN A 182 -0.57 6.03 -10.45
C ASN A 182 0.72 5.51 -11.09
N PHE A 183 1.89 5.94 -10.61
CA PHE A 183 3.22 5.53 -11.09
C PHE A 183 3.54 5.94 -12.54
N SER A 184 2.80 6.87 -13.16
CA SER A 184 3.06 7.30 -14.55
C SER A 184 4.31 8.16 -14.69
N VAL A 185 4.88 8.60 -13.57
CA VAL A 185 6.15 9.36 -13.51
C VAL A 185 7.39 8.46 -13.58
N LEU A 186 7.23 7.14 -13.42
CA LEU A 186 8.33 6.20 -13.57
C LEU A 186 8.58 5.90 -15.05
N PRO A 187 9.84 5.65 -15.44
CA PRO A 187 10.14 5.24 -16.81
C PRO A 187 9.60 3.83 -17.10
N ASN A 188 9.29 3.55 -18.37
CA ASN A 188 8.84 2.22 -18.80
C ASN A 188 9.86 1.11 -18.51
N SER A 189 11.15 1.46 -18.36
CA SER A 189 12.20 0.53 -17.93
C SER A 189 12.06 0.07 -16.47
N VAL A 190 11.12 0.63 -15.71
CA VAL A 190 10.76 0.21 -14.35
C VAL A 190 9.33 -0.31 -14.33
N ILE A 191 8.35 0.52 -14.73
CA ILE A 191 6.94 0.10 -14.84
C ILE A 191 6.42 0.47 -16.23
N ASP A 192 6.23 -0.51 -17.11
CA ASP A 192 5.65 -0.31 -18.43
C ASP A 192 4.12 -0.34 -18.37
N GLN A 193 3.53 0.85 -18.24
CA GLN A 193 2.07 1.00 -18.14
C GLN A 193 1.33 0.68 -19.46
N SER A 194 2.03 0.56 -20.59
CA SER A 194 1.41 0.12 -21.84
C SER A 194 1.07 -1.37 -21.83
N ILE A 195 1.80 -2.17 -21.05
CA ILE A 195 1.53 -3.60 -20.83
C ILE A 195 0.34 -3.77 -19.87
N SER A 196 0.43 -3.13 -18.71
CA SER A 196 -0.66 -3.07 -17.73
C SER A 196 -0.51 -1.83 -16.86
N PRO A 197 -1.56 -1.00 -16.73
CA PRO A 197 -1.51 0.15 -15.84
C PRO A 197 -1.42 -0.28 -14.38
N PHE A 198 -0.69 0.50 -13.56
CA PHE A 198 -0.55 0.23 -12.12
C PHE A 198 -1.91 0.26 -11.40
N MET A 199 -2.76 1.24 -11.75
CA MET A 199 -4.16 1.30 -11.31
C MET A 199 -5.08 0.62 -12.32
N ARG A 200 -5.23 -0.70 -12.18
CA ARG A 200 -5.85 -1.56 -13.20
C ARG A 200 -7.38 -1.48 -13.26
N LYS A 201 -8.08 -2.02 -12.25
CA LYS A 201 -9.56 -2.15 -12.25
C LYS A 201 -10.29 -1.59 -11.02
N GLY A 202 -9.68 -1.59 -9.83
CA GLY A 202 -10.32 -1.00 -8.64
C GLY A 202 -11.51 -1.78 -8.08
N THR A 203 -11.63 -3.05 -8.45
CA THR A 203 -12.62 -4.03 -7.99
C THR A 203 -11.89 -5.23 -7.46
#